data_AF-A0A9P5JAF7-F1
#
_entry.id   AF-A0A9P5JAF7-F1
#
_cell.length_a   1.000
_cell.length_b   1.000
_cell.length_c   1.000
_cell.angle_alpha   90.00
_cell.angle_beta   90.00
_cell.angle_gamma   90.00
#
_symmetry.space_group_name_H-M   'P 1'
#
loop_
_entity.id
_entity.type
_entity.pdbx_description
1 polymer ?
#
loop_
_entity_poly.entity_id
_entity_poly.type
_entity_poly.pdbx_seq_one_letter_code
_entity_poly.pdbx_strand_id
1 'polypeptide(L)' 'TRIYFFSDSTRAIERIFEGTPGIAQHCSLRFRENILKVLDNNPNIHLTIEWVPGHKGISGNEEADHLAKE' A
#
# COMPACT_ATOMS: atom_id res chain seq x y z
N THR A 1 16.44 -7.47 -3.00
CA THR A 1 15.88 -6.70 -1.87
C THR A 1 14.43 -7.07 -1.66
N ARG A 2 13.95 -7.14 -0.42
CA ARG A 2 12.52 -7.39 -0.13
C ARG A 2 11.91 -6.14 0.50
N ILE A 3 10.75 -5.73 0.00
CA ILE A 3 10.00 -4.57 0.47
C ILE A 3 8.63 -5.08 0.92
N TYR A 4 8.19 -4.65 2.11
CA TYR A 4 6.90 -5.01 2.68
C TYR A 4 6.10 -3.73 2.94
N PHE A 5 4.90 -3.67 2.39
CA PHE A 5 3.90 -2.67 2.76
C PHE A 5 2.79 -3.35 3.54
N PHE A 6 2.44 -2.79 4.70
CA PHE A 6 1.31 -3.19 5.50
C PHE A 6 0.27 -2.08 5.47
N SER A 7 -1.01 -2.44 5.37
CA SER A 7 -2.10 -1.48 5.46
C SER A 7 -3.32 -2.14 6.06
N ASP A 8 -4.07 -1.42 6.88
CA ASP A 8 -5.37 -1.85 7.39
C ASP A 8 -6.54 -1.53 6.45
N SER A 9 -6.28 -0.80 5.36
CA SER A 9 -7.28 -0.42 4.38
C SER A 9 -7.46 -1.50 3.32
N THR A 10 -8.40 -2.41 3.56
CA THR A 10 -8.83 -3.42 2.57
C THR A 10 -9.15 -2.76 1.22
N ARG A 11 -9.85 -1.61 1.25
CA ARG A 11 -10.23 -0.87 0.03
C ARG A 11 -9.02 -0.34 -0.72
N ALA A 12 -7.99 0.14 -0.03
CA ALA A 12 -6.78 0.63 -0.69
C ALA A 12 -6.04 -0.52 -1.39
N ILE A 13 -5.89 -1.65 -0.70
CA ILE A 13 -5.27 -2.87 -1.23
C ILE A 13 -6.06 -3.39 -2.43
N GLU A 14 -7.37 -3.58 -2.33
CA GLU A 14 -8.20 -4.01 -3.46
C GLU A 14 -8.07 -3.05 -4.66
N ARG A 15 -8.12 -1.74 -4.41
CA ARG A 15 -8.09 -0.74 -5.48
C ARG A 15 -6.76 -0.67 -6.22
N ILE A 16 -5.62 -0.85 -5.54
CA ILE A 16 -4.33 -0.92 -6.21
C ILE A 16 -4.21 -2.18 -7.08
N PHE A 17 -5.00 -3.23 -6.87
CA PHE A 17 -5.02 -4.43 -7.72
C PHE A 17 -6.09 -4.39 -8.82
N GLU A 18 -7.32 -3.97 -8.49
CA GLU A 18 -8.47 -4.05 -9.39
C GLU A 18 -8.71 -2.78 -10.22
N GLY A 19 -8.17 -1.63 -9.80
CA GLY A 19 -8.29 -0.36 -10.55
C GLY A 19 -9.71 0.24 -10.57
N THR A 20 -10.59 -0.15 -9.64
CA THR A 20 -12.00 0.28 -9.62
C THR A 20 -12.18 1.81 -9.55
N PRO A 21 -13.19 2.42 -10.21
CA PRO A 21 -13.44 3.87 -10.16
C PRO A 21 -13.94 4.38 -8.80
N GLY A 22 -13.44 5.54 -8.34
CA GLY A 22 -13.95 6.18 -7.12
C GLY A 22 -13.08 7.28 -6.54
N ILE A 23 -13.48 7.78 -5.37
CA ILE A 23 -12.75 8.84 -4.65
C ILE A 23 -11.31 8.38 -4.39
N ALA A 24 -10.35 9.26 -4.65
CA ALA A 24 -8.91 9.02 -4.55
C ALA A 24 -8.35 7.92 -5.49
N GLN A 25 -9.04 7.55 -6.58
CA GLN A 25 -8.50 6.61 -7.59
C GLN A 25 -7.13 7.02 -8.12
N HIS A 26 -6.87 8.33 -8.24
CA HIS A 26 -5.58 8.86 -8.67
C HIS A 26 -4.42 8.39 -7.78
N CYS A 27 -4.64 8.17 -6.47
CA CYS A 27 -3.62 7.65 -5.56
C CYS A 27 -3.25 6.21 -5.94
N SER A 28 -4.25 5.35 -6.17
CA SER A 28 -4.02 3.96 -6.55
C SER A 28 -3.33 3.84 -7.92
N LEU A 29 -3.73 4.68 -8.89
CA LEU A 29 -3.06 4.73 -10.20
C LEU A 29 -1.60 5.17 -10.07
N ARG A 30 -1.34 6.26 -9.34
CA ARG A 30 0.02 6.75 -9.10
C ARG A 30 0.88 5.72 -8.38
N PHE A 31 0.33 5.01 -7.39
CA PHE A 31 1.05 3.93 -6.72
C PHE A 31 1.45 2.83 -7.72
N ARG A 32 0.50 2.32 -8.51
CA ARG A 32 0.75 1.28 -9.52
C ARG A 32 1.81 1.70 -10.53
N GLU A 33 1.69 2.90 -11.09
CA GLU A 33 2.65 3.40 -12.08
C GLU A 33 4.06 3.46 -11.53
N ASN A 34 4.23 3.97 -10.31
CA ASN A 34 5.56 4.11 -9.72
C ASN A 34 6.14 2.75 -9.30
N ILE A 35 5.33 1.89 -8.68
CA ILE A 35 5.82 0.61 -8.19
C ILE A 35 6.19 -0.33 -9.34
N LEU A 36 5.40 -0.34 -10.43
CA LEU A 36 5.72 -1.13 -11.62
C LEU A 36 7.01 -0.62 -12.27
N LYS A 37 7.18 0.70 -12.43
CA LYS A 37 8.46 1.27 -12.92
C LYS A 37 9.66 0.86 -12.06
N VAL A 38 9.51 0.81 -10.74
CA VAL A 38 10.59 0.36 -9.84
C VAL A 38 10.88 -1.12 -10.07
N LEU A 39 9.86 -1.97 -10.13
CA LEU A 39 10.02 -3.41 -10.32
C LEU A 39 10.60 -3.76 -11.70
N ASP A 40 10.14 -3.10 -12.76
CA ASP A 40 10.61 -3.30 -14.13
C ASP A 40 12.11 -2.98 -14.28
N ASN A 41 12.58 -1.95 -13.58
CA ASN A 41 13.99 -1.56 -13.60
C ASN A 41 14.88 -2.35 -12.61
N ASN A 42 14.28 -3.13 -11.71
CA ASN A 42 15.00 -3.80 -10.62
C ASN A 42 14.46 -5.22 -10.39
N PRO A 43 14.84 -6.19 -11.23
CA PRO A 43 14.28 -7.56 -11.19
C PRO A 43 14.57 -8.32 -9.88
N ASN A 44 15.52 -7.84 -9.07
CA ASN A 44 15.86 -8.43 -7.78
C ASN A 44 15.02 -7.88 -6.60
N ILE A 45 14.15 -6.89 -6.85
CA ILE A 45 13.22 -6.37 -5.83
C ILE A 45 11.99 -7.26 -5.81
N HIS A 46 11.66 -7.75 -4.61
CA HIS A 46 10.41 -8.46 -4.35
C HIS A 46 9.55 -7.59 -3.44
N LEU A 47 8.31 -7.36 -3.86
CA LEU A 47 7.35 -6.57 -3.12
C LEU A 47 6.24 -7.45 -2.55
N THR A 48 5.93 -7.26 -1.27
CA THR A 48 4.76 -7.84 -0.63
C THR A 48 3.88 -6.71 -0.11
N ILE A 49 2.59 -6.79 -0.39
CA ILE A 49 1.57 -5.91 0.17
C ILE A 49 0.61 -6.78 0.95
N GLU A 50 0.48 -6.53 2.25
CA GLU A 50 -0.28 -7.38 3.17
C GLU A 50 -1.26 -6.54 3.99
N TRP A 51 -2.46 -7.09 4.17
CA TRP A 51 -3.46 -6.47 5.03
C TRP A 51 -3.18 -6.81 6.49
N VAL A 52 -3.31 -5.81 7.38
CA VAL A 52 -3.22 -6.00 8.83
C VAL A 52 -4.47 -5.43 9.52
N PRO A 53 -4.91 -5.98 10.65
CA PRO A 53 -6.06 -5.43 11.34
C PRO A 53 -5.73 -4.08 12.00
N GLY A 54 -6.52 -3.06 11.72
CA GLY A 54 -6.41 -1.74 12.34
C GLY A 54 -6.79 -1.74 13.83
N HIS A 55 -6.20 -0.84 14.59
CA HIS A 55 -6.46 -0.63 16.03
C HIS A 55 -6.35 -1.89 16.91
N LYS A 56 -5.31 -2.70 16.67
CA LYS A 56 -5.05 -3.96 17.41
C LYS A 56 -3.75 -3.98 18.22
N GLY A 57 -3.10 -2.85 18.48
CA GLY A 57 -1.80 -2.84 19.17
C GLY A 57 -0.62 -3.12 18.24
N ILE A 58 -0.81 -3.10 16.91
CA ILE A 58 0.29 -3.30 15.96
C ILE A 58 1.05 -1.99 15.86
N SER A 59 2.15 -1.89 16.61
CA SER A 59 2.93 -0.65 16.77
C SER A 59 3.21 0.10 15.46
N GLY A 60 3.62 -0.59 14.39
CA GLY A 60 3.87 0.07 13.10
C GLY A 60 2.62 0.64 12.41
N ASN A 61 1.48 -0.05 12.52
CA ASN A 61 0.22 0.44 11.96
C ASN A 61 -0.35 1.56 12.83
N GLU A 62 -0.23 1.47 14.15
CA GLU A 62 -0.70 2.50 15.07
C GLU A 62 0.05 3.82 14.91
N GLU A 63 1.37 3.74 14.70
CA GLU A 63 2.17 4.91 14.38
C GLU A 63 1.75 5.52 13.03
N ALA A 64 1.52 4.68 12.01
CA ALA A 64 1.02 5.15 10.72
C ALA A 64 -0.37 5.82 10.84
N ASP A 65 -1.28 5.25 11.63
CA ASP A 65 -2.61 5.81 11.91
C ASP A 65 -2.53 7.16 12.64
N HIS A 66 -1.55 7.30 13.55
CA HIS A 66 -1.34 8.54 14.28
C HIS A 66 -0.82 9.64 13.35
N LEU A 67 0.23 9.35 12.57
CA LEU A 67 0.83 10.29 11.63
C LEU A 67 -0.12 10.69 10.49
N ALA A 68 -1.06 9.82 10.09
CA ALA A 68 -2.03 10.13 9.05
C ALA A 68 -3.14 11.12 9.49
N LYS A 69 -3.27 11.38 10.79
CA LYS A 69 -4.27 12.31 11.36
C LYS A 69 -3.71 13.69 11.67
N GLU A 70 -2.39 13.84 11.67
CA GLU A 70 -1.69 15.14 11.78
C GLU A 70 -1.78 15.95 10.48
#